data_AF-A0A0T1UGN1-F1
#
_entry.id   AF-A0A0T1UGN1-F1
#
_cell.length_a   1.000
_cell.length_b   1.000
_cell.length_c   1.000
_cell.angle_alpha   90.00
_cell.angle_beta   90.00
_cell.angle_gamma   90.00
#
_symmetry.space_group_name_H-M   'P 1'
#
loop_
_entity.id
_entity.type
_entity.pdbx_description
1 polymer ?
#
loop_
_entity_poly.entity_id
_entity_poly.type
_entity_poly.pdbx_seq_one_letter_code
_entity_poly.pdbx_strand_id
1 'polypeptide(L)'
;MPQASDTASIASYLNRYTSCQDVATGDEYDGGNDGGNDGDAWGTDESEDPAWGIEERAVCTDDSGGPIALLTVPDMKKFQTAAKASGDEFLVGEDFAVVPVGDEAIRGLQQSELRFLTCDAGLAVPSGFDKEPALVDGCVLTNYVPE
;
A
#
# COMPACT_ATOMS: atom_id res chain seq x y z
N MET A 1 7.53 -11.85 -4.35
CA MET A 1 7.37 -10.38 -4.23
C MET A 1 8.51 -9.86 -3.34
N PRO A 2 8.76 -8.56 -3.21
CA PRO A 2 9.75 -8.09 -2.22
C PRO A 2 9.27 -8.31 -0.79
N GLN A 3 10.20 -8.42 0.15
CA GLN A 3 9.95 -8.42 1.59
C GLN A 3 10.52 -7.16 2.22
N ALA A 4 9.83 -6.63 3.23
CA ALA A 4 10.30 -5.53 4.07
C ALA A 4 9.64 -5.63 5.46
N SER A 5 10.45 -5.99 6.45
CA SER A 5 9.98 -6.35 7.79
C SER A 5 9.61 -5.16 8.69
N ASP A 6 9.94 -3.93 8.28
CA ASP A 6 9.69 -2.71 9.03
C ASP A 6 9.47 -1.52 8.09
N THR A 7 8.87 -0.45 8.61
CA THR A 7 8.50 0.74 7.85
C THR A 7 9.71 1.47 7.23
N ALA A 8 10.87 1.44 7.88
CA ALA A 8 12.11 2.00 7.33
C ALA A 8 12.63 1.19 6.13
N SER A 9 12.52 -0.13 6.17
CA SER A 9 12.87 -1.03 5.07
C SER A 9 11.89 -0.89 3.90
N ILE A 10 10.60 -0.67 4.18
CA ILE A 10 9.61 -0.33 3.15
C ILE A 10 10.02 0.99 2.48
N ALA A 11 10.27 2.05 3.24
CA ALA A 11 10.70 3.34 2.70
C ALA A 11 11.98 3.23 1.84
N SER A 12 12.96 2.44 2.29
CA SER A 12 14.18 2.15 1.54
C SER A 12 13.90 1.40 0.22
N TYR A 13 12.96 0.45 0.23
CA TYR A 13 12.48 -0.22 -0.99
C TYR A 13 11.87 0.78 -1.97
N LEU A 14 10.96 1.64 -1.49
CA LEU A 14 10.25 2.62 -2.32
C LEU A 14 11.20 3.61 -2.97
N ASN A 15 12.22 4.09 -2.24
CA ASN A 15 13.25 5.04 -2.72
C ASN A 15 14.05 4.56 -3.95
N ARG A 16 13.89 3.31 -4.40
CA ARG A 16 14.43 2.82 -5.68
C ARG A 16 13.56 3.15 -6.89
N TYR A 17 12.30 3.52 -6.67
CA TYR A 17 11.26 3.66 -7.68
C TYR A 17 10.48 4.99 -7.57
N THR A 18 10.32 5.52 -6.35
CA THR A 18 9.71 6.82 -6.03
C THR A 18 10.36 7.38 -4.78
N SER A 19 10.40 8.70 -4.60
CA SER A 19 10.84 9.24 -3.32
C SER A 19 9.87 8.91 -2.19
N CYS A 20 10.44 8.77 -1.00
CA CYS A 20 9.73 8.54 0.25
C CYS A 20 10.50 9.32 1.33
N GLN A 21 10.11 10.57 1.49
CA GLN A 21 10.74 11.58 2.34
C GLN A 21 9.99 11.69 3.68
N ASP A 22 10.65 12.25 4.69
CA ASP A 22 10.02 12.62 5.97
C ASP A 22 9.18 11.50 6.61
N VAL A 23 9.72 10.28 6.64
CA VAL A 23 9.06 9.11 7.24
C VAL A 23 8.69 9.42 8.69
N ALA A 24 7.40 9.38 8.99
CA ALA A 24 6.82 9.55 10.31
C ALA A 24 5.96 8.34 10.66
N THR A 25 5.83 8.02 11.94
CA THR A 25 4.83 7.04 12.38
C THR A 25 3.42 7.54 12.06
N GLY A 26 2.44 6.63 11.96
CA GLY A 26 1.04 7.01 11.71
C GLY A 26 0.53 8.07 12.69
N ASP A 27 0.75 7.86 13.99
CA ASP A 27 0.36 8.79 15.07
C ASP A 27 1.04 10.16 14.94
N GLU A 28 2.31 10.22 14.55
CA GLU A 28 3.03 11.48 14.36
C GLU A 28 2.51 12.24 13.13
N TYR A 29 2.19 11.52 12.06
CA TYR A 29 1.60 12.11 10.86
C TYR A 29 0.19 12.64 11.15
N ASP A 30 -0.65 11.84 11.80
CA ASP A 30 -2.06 12.17 12.09
C ASP A 30 -2.18 13.19 13.24
N GLY A 31 -1.22 13.24 14.18
CA GLY A 31 -1.22 14.18 15.31
C GLY A 31 -0.53 15.52 15.02
N GLY A 32 0.20 15.63 13.91
CA GLY A 32 1.07 16.76 13.59
C GLY A 32 0.37 17.99 13.00
N ASN A 33 -0.90 17.92 12.61
CA ASN A 33 -1.49 18.91 11.72
C ASN A 33 -2.86 19.45 12.19
N ASP A 34 -2.86 20.58 12.87
CA ASP A 34 -4.05 21.35 13.29
C ASP A 34 -4.80 22.03 12.09
N GLY A 35 -4.79 21.41 10.89
CA GLY A 35 -5.61 21.83 9.73
C GLY A 35 -5.01 21.74 8.31
N GLY A 36 -4.18 20.74 7.98
CA GLY A 36 -3.51 20.68 6.67
C GLY A 36 -3.57 19.36 5.89
N ASN A 37 -3.17 18.23 6.49
CA ASN A 37 -3.03 16.93 5.82
C ASN A 37 -3.77 15.77 6.53
N ASP A 38 -4.57 16.08 7.55
CA ASP A 38 -5.40 15.08 8.24
C ASP A 38 -6.35 14.44 7.22
N GLY A 39 -6.09 13.18 6.88
CA GLY A 39 -6.99 12.35 6.07
C GLY A 39 -6.55 12.05 4.64
N ASP A 40 -5.39 12.52 4.17
CA ASP A 40 -4.93 12.17 2.81
C ASP A 40 -4.24 10.79 2.77
N ALA A 41 -3.49 10.42 3.82
CA ALA A 41 -2.80 9.13 3.88
C ALA A 41 -3.73 8.03 4.40
N TRP A 42 -3.93 6.98 3.62
CA TRP A 42 -4.80 5.86 3.97
C TRP A 42 -4.39 5.17 5.29
N GLY A 43 -5.37 4.59 5.99
CA GLY A 43 -5.13 3.56 7.01
C GLY A 43 -5.10 4.02 8.46
N THR A 44 -5.60 5.21 8.79
CA THR A 44 -5.66 5.68 10.19
C THR A 44 -6.47 4.70 11.04
N ASP A 45 -7.76 4.53 10.75
CA ASP A 45 -8.65 3.64 11.51
C ASP A 45 -8.29 2.16 11.27
N GLU A 46 -7.93 1.80 10.04
CA GLU A 46 -7.64 0.42 9.65
C GLU A 46 -6.40 -0.14 10.34
N SER A 47 -5.39 0.70 10.62
CA SER A 47 -4.19 0.28 11.33
C SER A 47 -4.44 0.00 12.81
N GLU A 48 -5.49 0.58 13.41
CA GLU A 48 -5.90 0.32 14.79
C GLU A 48 -6.84 -0.89 14.91
N ASP A 49 -7.55 -1.25 13.83
CA ASP A 49 -8.45 -2.39 13.83
C ASP A 49 -7.67 -3.70 13.64
N PRO A 50 -7.60 -4.58 14.66
CA PRO A 50 -6.88 -5.83 14.57
C PRO A 50 -7.41 -6.73 13.45
N ALA A 51 -8.64 -6.55 12.94
CA ALA A 51 -9.18 -7.29 11.81
C ALA A 51 -8.34 -7.15 10.53
N TRP A 52 -7.61 -6.04 10.37
CA TRP A 52 -6.75 -5.77 9.23
C TRP A 52 -5.41 -6.51 9.27
N GLY A 53 -4.93 -6.87 10.46
CA GLY A 53 -3.63 -7.55 10.60
C GLY A 53 -2.42 -6.68 10.21
N ILE A 54 -2.59 -5.35 10.22
CA ILE A 54 -1.50 -4.39 10.14
C ILE A 54 -0.78 -4.38 11.50
N GLU A 55 0.55 -4.46 11.49
CA GLU A 55 1.37 -4.42 12.72
C GLU A 55 1.88 -3.00 13.00
N GLU A 56 2.35 -2.31 11.97
CA GLU A 56 2.80 -0.92 12.03
C GLU A 56 2.31 -0.14 10.82
N ARG A 57 1.96 1.14 11.04
CA ARG A 57 1.72 2.13 10.00
C ARG A 57 2.71 3.28 10.13
N ALA A 58 3.27 3.69 9.01
CA ALA A 58 4.01 4.92 8.83
C ALA A 58 3.54 5.65 7.58
N VAL A 59 3.91 6.92 7.45
CA VAL A 59 3.63 7.73 6.26
C VAL A 59 4.91 8.42 5.84
N CYS A 60 5.15 8.48 4.54
CA CYS A 60 6.16 9.32 3.93
C CYS A 60 5.57 10.11 2.76
N THR A 61 6.32 11.06 2.21
CA THR A 61 5.88 11.90 1.09
C THR A 61 6.72 11.66 -0.16
N ASP A 62 6.07 11.71 -1.33
CA ASP A 62 6.76 11.77 -2.61
C ASP A 62 7.26 13.21 -2.94
N ASP A 63 7.97 13.37 -4.06
CA ASP A 63 8.56 14.65 -4.48
C ASP A 63 7.51 15.71 -4.83
N SER A 64 6.28 15.27 -5.11
CA SER A 64 5.12 16.13 -5.34
C SER A 64 4.37 16.48 -4.05
N GLY A 65 4.80 15.94 -2.91
CA GLY A 65 4.17 16.12 -1.59
C GLY A 65 2.98 15.19 -1.34
N GLY A 66 2.72 14.23 -2.23
CA GLY A 66 1.67 13.23 -2.07
C GLY A 66 2.05 12.21 -0.99
N PRO A 67 1.17 11.91 -0.01
CA PRO A 67 1.49 10.92 1.01
C PRO A 67 1.48 9.50 0.44
N ILE A 68 2.29 8.65 1.06
CA ILE A 68 2.34 7.21 0.83
C ILE A 68 2.23 6.53 2.19
N ALA A 69 1.13 5.81 2.42
CA ALA A 69 1.01 4.96 3.61
C ALA A 69 1.89 3.72 3.45
N LEU A 70 2.62 3.37 4.51
CA LEU A 70 3.51 2.22 4.62
C LEU A 70 2.98 1.30 5.72
N LEU A 71 2.65 0.06 5.37
CA LEU A 71 1.99 -0.88 6.28
C LEU A 71 2.82 -2.15 6.39
N THR A 72 3.25 -2.52 7.58
CA THR A 72 3.77 -3.88 7.82
C THR A 72 2.60 -4.83 8.02
N VAL A 73 2.63 -5.97 7.34
CA VAL A 73 1.51 -6.90 7.24
C VAL A 73 2.02 -8.33 7.39
N PRO A 74 2.31 -8.78 8.61
CA PRO A 74 2.82 -10.14 8.86
C PRO A 74 1.78 -11.24 8.53
N ASP A 75 0.48 -10.91 8.58
CA ASP A 75 -0.61 -11.81 8.17
C ASP A 75 -1.30 -11.29 6.90
N MET A 76 -0.64 -11.49 5.76
CA MET A 76 -1.13 -11.05 4.45
C MET A 76 -2.50 -11.64 4.08
N LYS A 77 -2.84 -12.83 4.59
CA LYS A 77 -4.17 -13.43 4.31
C LYS A 77 -5.27 -12.68 5.04
N LYS A 78 -5.01 -12.29 6.29
CA LYS A 78 -5.95 -11.49 7.08
C LYS A 78 -6.15 -10.11 6.46
N PHE A 79 -5.07 -9.45 6.07
CA PHE A 79 -5.12 -8.17 5.36
C PHE A 79 -5.93 -8.22 4.07
N GLN A 80 -5.68 -9.21 3.21
CA GLN A 80 -6.46 -9.42 1.99
C GLN A 80 -7.94 -9.71 2.27
N THR A 81 -8.27 -10.31 3.41
CA THR A 81 -9.65 -10.56 3.82
C THR A 81 -10.36 -9.26 4.20
N ALA A 82 -9.68 -8.37 4.92
CA ALA A 82 -10.19 -7.04 5.27
C ALA A 82 -10.32 -6.14 4.04
N ALA A 83 -9.28 -6.07 3.20
CA ALA A 83 -9.27 -5.36 1.91
C ALA A 83 -10.46 -5.77 1.02
N LYS A 84 -10.72 -7.08 0.92
CA LYS A 84 -11.90 -7.58 0.19
C LYS A 84 -13.22 -7.08 0.75
N ALA A 85 -13.34 -7.00 2.07
CA ALA A 85 -14.56 -6.61 2.75
C ALA A 85 -14.82 -5.09 2.62
N SER A 86 -13.77 -4.28 2.63
CA SER A 86 -13.86 -2.82 2.42
C SER A 86 -13.98 -2.45 0.94
N GLY A 87 -13.41 -3.27 0.05
CA GLY A 87 -13.27 -2.95 -1.37
C GLY A 87 -12.00 -2.15 -1.69
N ASP A 88 -11.07 -2.04 -0.75
CA ASP A 88 -9.81 -1.32 -0.94
C ASP A 88 -8.81 -2.13 -1.78
N GLU A 89 -7.96 -1.40 -2.47
CA GLU A 89 -6.94 -1.91 -3.38
C GLU A 89 -5.56 -1.41 -2.94
N PHE A 90 -4.55 -2.25 -3.11
CA PHE A 90 -3.23 -1.99 -2.54
C PHE A 90 -2.11 -2.39 -3.48
N LEU A 91 -0.97 -1.72 -3.38
CA LEU A 91 0.29 -2.30 -3.84
C LEU A 91 0.88 -3.13 -2.70
N VAL A 92 1.16 -4.40 -2.94
CA VAL A 92 1.62 -5.34 -1.90
C VAL A 92 2.97 -5.97 -2.24
N GLY A 93 3.78 -6.14 -1.19
CA GLY A 93 4.90 -7.08 -1.13
C GLY A 93 4.46 -8.43 -0.54
N GLU A 94 5.42 -9.22 -0.05
CA GLU A 94 5.10 -10.48 0.64
C GLU A 94 4.55 -10.27 2.06
N ASP A 95 5.06 -9.26 2.76
CA ASP A 95 4.81 -8.98 4.18
C ASP A 95 4.53 -7.49 4.46
N PHE A 96 4.21 -6.71 3.42
CA PHE A 96 3.87 -5.29 3.55
C PHE A 96 2.92 -4.83 2.45
N ALA A 97 2.28 -3.68 2.67
CA ALA A 97 1.44 -2.98 1.70
C ALA A 97 1.76 -1.49 1.68
N VAL A 98 1.54 -0.85 0.53
CA VAL A 98 1.70 0.59 0.36
C VAL A 98 0.53 1.21 -0.39
N VAL A 99 0.15 2.42 0.01
CA VAL A 99 -0.95 3.19 -0.60
C VAL A 99 -0.44 4.59 -0.96
N PRO A 100 0.07 4.78 -2.18
CA PRO A 100 0.43 6.10 -2.68
C PRO A 100 -0.80 6.89 -3.13
N VAL A 101 -0.85 8.18 -2.82
CA VAL A 101 -1.88 9.10 -3.33
C VAL A 101 -1.41 9.81 -4.61
N GLY A 102 -0.12 10.13 -4.72
CA GLY A 102 0.43 10.88 -5.84
C GLY A 102 0.59 10.05 -7.12
N ASP A 103 0.16 10.60 -8.26
CA ASP A 103 0.31 9.98 -9.58
C ASP A 103 1.76 9.61 -9.93
N GLU A 104 2.73 10.41 -9.47
CA GLU A 104 4.15 10.16 -9.70
C GLU A 104 4.63 8.92 -8.95
N ALA A 105 4.27 8.79 -7.67
CA ALA A 105 4.55 7.61 -6.88
C ALA A 105 3.88 6.36 -7.46
N ILE A 106 2.61 6.46 -7.89
CA ILE A 106 1.90 5.36 -8.55
C ILE A 106 2.67 4.89 -9.79
N ARG A 107 3.02 5.81 -10.71
CA ARG A 107 3.78 5.46 -11.94
C ARG A 107 5.18 4.92 -11.66
N GLY A 108 5.85 5.41 -10.63
CA GLY A 108 7.15 4.90 -10.21
C GLY A 108 7.04 3.47 -9.71
N LEU A 109 6.09 3.22 -8.81
CA LEU A 109 5.89 1.91 -8.19
C LEU A 109 5.31 0.85 -9.14
N GLN A 110 4.64 1.25 -10.22
CA GLN A 110 4.28 0.33 -11.32
C GLN A 110 5.51 -0.37 -11.95
N GLN A 111 6.70 0.22 -11.86
CA GLN A 111 7.95 -0.37 -12.38
C GLN A 111 8.62 -1.33 -11.37
N SER A 112 8.05 -1.45 -10.17
CA SER A 112 8.58 -2.26 -9.09
C SER A 112 8.09 -3.71 -9.15
N GLU A 113 8.60 -4.55 -8.25
CA GLU A 113 8.14 -5.94 -8.10
C GLU A 113 6.93 -6.08 -7.17
N LEU A 114 6.34 -4.97 -6.71
CA LEU A 114 5.04 -4.98 -6.02
C LEU A 114 3.94 -5.55 -6.93
N ARG A 115 2.86 -6.00 -6.30
CA ARG A 115 1.67 -6.45 -7.00
C ARG A 115 0.48 -5.60 -6.58
N PHE A 116 -0.32 -5.21 -7.54
CA PHE A 116 -1.64 -4.64 -7.31
C PHE A 116 -2.58 -5.75 -6.84
N LEU A 117 -3.04 -5.63 -5.60
CA LEU A 117 -4.06 -6.43 -4.96
C LEU A 117 -5.41 -5.77 -5.22
N THR A 118 -6.31 -6.52 -5.85
CA THR A 118 -7.72 -6.14 -5.98
C THR A 118 -8.62 -7.36 -5.89
N CYS A 119 -9.86 -7.13 -5.47
CA CYS A 119 -10.93 -8.14 -5.46
C CYS A 119 -12.04 -7.80 -6.46
N ASP A 120 -11.80 -6.86 -7.37
CA ASP A 120 -12.72 -6.55 -8.45
C ASP A 120 -12.75 -7.67 -9.50
N ALA A 121 -13.90 -8.35 -9.58
CA ALA A 121 -14.15 -9.38 -10.59
C ALA A 121 -14.18 -8.81 -12.02
N GLY A 122 -14.40 -7.50 -12.17
CA GLY A 122 -14.42 -6.78 -13.44
C GLY A 122 -13.04 -6.45 -14.01
N LEU A 123 -11.96 -6.58 -13.23
CA LEU A 123 -10.62 -6.20 -13.68
C LEU A 123 -10.15 -7.03 -14.88
N ALA A 124 -10.13 -6.38 -16.04
CA ALA A 124 -9.54 -6.88 -17.28
C ALA A 124 -8.06 -6.50 -17.33
N VAL A 125 -7.19 -7.46 -16.99
CA VAL A 125 -5.73 -7.29 -17.10
C VAL A 125 -5.32 -7.45 -18.58
N PRO A 126 -4.67 -6.43 -19.20
CA PRO A 126 -4.26 -6.51 -20.60
C PRO A 126 -3.23 -7.61 -20.87
N SER A 127 -3.15 -8.08 -22.12
CA SER A 127 -2.12 -9.03 -22.52
C SER A 127 -0.71 -8.46 -22.32
N GLY A 128 0.17 -9.25 -21.69
CA GLY A 128 1.54 -8.83 -21.38
C GLY A 128 1.76 -8.51 -19.90
N PHE A 129 0.68 -8.46 -19.11
CA PHE A 129 0.74 -8.37 -17.65
C PHE A 129 0.44 -9.73 -17.01
N ASP A 130 1.02 -9.93 -15.84
CA ASP A 130 0.82 -11.11 -15.02
C ASP A 130 -0.42 -10.93 -14.15
N LYS A 131 -1.20 -12.00 -13.99
CA LYS A 131 -2.35 -12.07 -13.09
C LYS A 131 -2.34 -13.42 -12.40
N GLU A 132 -2.33 -13.44 -11.08
CA GLU A 132 -2.34 -14.64 -10.26
C GLU A 132 -3.40 -14.55 -9.15
N PRO A 133 -3.90 -15.69 -8.64
CA PRO A 133 -4.79 -15.69 -7.48
C PRO A 133 -4.09 -15.10 -6.26
N ALA A 134 -4.81 -14.30 -5.47
CA ALA A 134 -4.35 -13.88 -4.15
C ALA A 134 -4.59 -15.01 -3.11
N LEU A 135 -4.27 -14.75 -1.83
CA LEU A 135 -4.46 -15.70 -0.72
C LEU A 135 -5.94 -15.86 -0.31
N VAL A 136 -6.79 -14.94 -0.76
CA VAL A 136 -8.24 -14.93 -0.52
C VAL A 136 -8.98 -15.13 -1.83
N ASP A 137 -9.88 -16.11 -1.85
CA ASP A 137 -10.67 -16.45 -3.04
C ASP A 137 -11.44 -15.23 -3.56
N GLY A 138 -11.39 -15.01 -4.87
CA GLY A 138 -12.01 -13.87 -5.54
C GLY A 138 -11.16 -12.60 -5.56
N CYS A 139 -9.98 -12.61 -4.94
CA CYS A 139 -8.98 -11.56 -5.09
C CYS A 139 -7.83 -12.03 -5.98
N VAL A 140 -7.14 -11.08 -6.59
CA VAL A 140 -6.05 -11.31 -7.54
C VAL A 140 -4.88 -10.39 -7.25
N LEU A 141 -3.70 -10.83 -7.64
CA LEU A 141 -2.49 -10.05 -7.69
C LEU A 141 -2.10 -9.85 -9.15
N THR A 142 -1.72 -8.64 -9.53
CA THR A 142 -1.26 -8.34 -10.88
C THR A 142 -0.15 -7.28 -10.86
N ASN A 143 0.71 -7.25 -11.89
CA ASN A 143 1.65 -6.14 -12.10
C ASN A 143 1.05 -5.02 -12.97
N TYR A 144 -0.27 -5.04 -13.19
CA TYR A 144 -1.03 -3.99 -13.85
C TYR A 144 -1.80 -3.16 -12.83
N VAL A 145 -1.53 -1.87 -12.77
CA VAL A 145 -2.35 -0.91 -11.99
C VAL A 145 -3.22 -0.16 -12.99
N PRO A 146 -4.55 -0.22 -12.89
CA PRO A 146 -5.47 0.55 -13.75
C PRO A 146 -5.22 2.06 -13.66
N GLU A 147 -5.42 2.78 -14.76
CA GLU A 147 -5.46 4.25 -14.81
C GLU A 147 -6.85 4.80 -14.44
#